data_AF-A0A8T4U460-F1
#
_entry.id   AF-A0A8T4U460-F1
#
_cell.length_a   1.000
_cell.length_b   1.000
_cell.length_c   1.000
_cell.angle_alpha   90.00
_cell.angle_beta   90.00
_cell.angle_gamma   90.00
#
_symmetry.space_group_name_H-M   'P 1'
#
loop_
_entity.id
_entity.type
_entity.pdbx_description
1 polymer ?
#
loop_
_entity_poly.entity_id
_entity_poly.type
_entity_poly.pdbx_seq_one_letter_code
_entity_poly.pdbx_strand_id
1 'polypeptide(L)'
;MRVRSASYVGSNWRAITFYSEDADVYKLTPPSIRQHAKHIAHVQYSYGRVNRGLDVYLLNHNNAPHNHLNIKKIVRFYGVQDEKIDTNQNIKYELLNSIKGTQLETELVHILRSDIGIFCENPAAEKFSEKKYSDVIFPVTKIRLNHPKIYITSGKHDYVKSCLYRGNLDFSTADSKCIAGFVPGDSLGLKSSFDGENFINFFDSFLDECMYCYAGYQHDAPFPKTLIEIDKDKLEDELRNGRVDGNEINQLIKVLRLGKRTEVGSIYTRKQLFDTLETILRTGTHAVMPTKSLEFNKDIADLFKKSGSSILYSEGDYENVQTGLVMHGHTQEFRKEQSRLYREAGVKTGFFLLINAPQSPTSANLELIEYSKKHDLVVQLLPIRIPSREVAYLMLGKNWEDLKGNVMQSNLNGETGEGGYILTGNGFLTPKFIHPEWLKLIGNNKGLSIGHDPDEADVRMCHHHPTGNHKAIEYCGGCIMGKVGIKEVKETKVIYTKKPKRRKSMRDQHKMEFLDHNQDV
;
A
#
# COMPACT_ATOMS: atom_id res chain seq x y z
N MET A 1 18.45 8.82 2.69
CA MET A 1 19.39 9.26 1.62
C MET A 1 19.91 10.66 1.97
N ARG A 2 21.20 10.98 1.75
CA ARG A 2 21.77 12.30 2.12
C ARG A 2 21.75 13.26 0.93
N VAL A 3 20.69 14.06 0.82
CA VAL A 3 20.59 15.13 -0.18
C VAL A 3 21.71 16.16 0.05
N ARG A 4 22.39 16.58 -1.02
CA ARG A 4 23.28 17.75 -1.01
C ARG A 4 22.55 18.90 -1.71
N SER A 5 22.91 20.14 -1.38
CA SER A 5 22.37 21.32 -2.05
C SER A 5 23.42 22.43 -2.17
N ALA A 6 23.28 23.24 -3.21
CA ALA A 6 24.10 24.41 -3.47
C ALA A 6 23.20 25.59 -3.87
N SER A 7 23.60 26.80 -3.53
CA SER A 7 22.96 28.02 -4.00
C SER A 7 23.80 28.63 -5.12
N TYR A 8 23.17 28.93 -6.25
CA TYR A 8 23.77 29.58 -7.40
C TYR A 8 23.30 31.03 -7.50
N VAL A 9 24.23 31.95 -7.72
CA VAL A 9 23.96 33.37 -7.96
C VAL A 9 24.63 33.74 -9.28
N GLY A 10 23.81 33.95 -10.32
CA GLY A 10 24.25 34.50 -11.59
C GLY A 10 24.13 36.03 -11.62
N SER A 11 24.26 36.62 -12.80
CA SER A 11 24.35 38.08 -12.97
C SER A 11 23.10 38.82 -12.47
N ASN A 12 21.91 38.32 -12.80
CA ASN A 12 20.61 38.93 -12.48
C ASN A 12 19.59 37.91 -11.92
N TRP A 13 20.07 36.79 -11.36
CA TRP A 13 19.19 35.71 -10.88
C TRP A 13 19.81 34.92 -9.74
N ARG A 14 18.96 34.20 -8.99
CA ARG A 14 19.36 33.25 -7.95
C ARG A 14 18.62 31.94 -8.13
N ALA A 15 19.31 30.82 -8.01
CA ALA A 15 18.69 29.51 -7.98
C ALA A 15 19.25 28.66 -6.82
N ILE A 16 18.50 27.64 -6.44
CA ILE A 16 18.97 26.57 -5.56
C ILE A 16 18.94 25.25 -6.32
N THR A 17 19.99 24.46 -6.12
CA THR A 17 20.20 23.18 -6.80
C THR A 17 20.33 22.07 -5.77
N PHE A 18 19.68 20.95 -6.05
CA PHE A 18 19.75 19.73 -5.26
C PHE A 18 20.49 18.65 -6.05
N TYR A 19 21.12 17.71 -5.34
CA TYR A 19 21.89 16.62 -5.95
C TYR A 19 21.53 15.29 -5.30
N SER A 20 21.51 14.23 -6.11
CA SER A 20 21.40 12.85 -5.62
C SER A 20 22.26 11.88 -6.42
N GLU A 21 22.48 10.71 -5.81
CA GLU A 21 22.94 9.50 -6.49
C GLU A 21 21.78 8.77 -7.20
N ASP A 22 20.55 9.25 -7.05
CA ASP A 22 19.42 8.98 -7.94
C ASP A 22 19.40 10.01 -9.08
N ALA A 23 18.94 9.60 -10.26
CA ALA A 23 18.65 10.52 -11.35
C ALA A 23 17.44 11.42 -11.02
N ASP A 24 16.45 10.90 -10.29
CA ASP A 24 15.23 11.63 -9.90
C ASP A 24 15.42 12.41 -8.60
N VAL A 25 16.15 13.52 -8.68
CA VAL A 25 16.39 14.43 -7.55
C VAL A 25 15.13 15.15 -7.10
N TYR A 26 14.11 15.21 -7.95
CA TYR A 26 12.92 16.01 -7.73
C TYR A 26 12.22 15.56 -6.46
N LYS A 27 12.09 14.23 -6.29
CA LYS A 27 11.58 13.54 -5.11
C LYS A 27 12.24 14.00 -3.80
N LEU A 28 13.55 14.28 -3.85
CA LEU A 28 14.40 14.60 -2.70
C LEU A 28 14.47 16.11 -2.38
N THR A 29 13.88 16.96 -3.23
CA THR A 29 13.80 18.40 -3.02
C THR A 29 12.75 18.74 -1.94
N PRO A 30 13.03 19.61 -0.95
CA PRO A 30 12.05 20.01 0.07
C PRO A 30 10.75 20.56 -0.54
N PRO A 31 9.56 20.15 -0.06
CA PRO A 31 8.27 20.61 -0.58
C PRO A 31 8.15 22.15 -0.62
N SER A 32 8.69 22.84 0.38
CA SER A 32 8.68 24.31 0.46
C SER A 32 9.41 24.99 -0.70
N ILE A 33 10.46 24.37 -1.26
CA ILE A 33 11.13 24.89 -2.46
C ILE A 33 10.34 24.53 -3.71
N ARG A 34 9.84 23.28 -3.83
CA ARG A 34 9.01 22.86 -4.97
C ARG A 34 7.75 23.73 -5.15
N GLN A 35 7.20 24.24 -4.05
CA GLN A 35 6.01 25.11 -4.04
C GLN A 35 6.28 26.58 -4.39
N HIS A 36 7.46 27.13 -4.05
CA HIS A 36 7.71 28.58 -4.07
C HIS A 36 8.80 29.03 -5.05
N ALA A 37 9.48 28.09 -5.71
CA ALA A 37 10.55 28.35 -6.67
C ALA A 37 10.29 27.63 -8.01
N LYS A 38 10.64 28.28 -9.12
CA LYS A 38 10.34 27.77 -10.46
C LYS A 38 11.39 26.74 -10.88
N HIS A 39 11.00 25.49 -11.12
CA HIS A 39 11.91 24.48 -11.68
C HIS A 39 12.33 24.89 -13.11
N ILE A 40 13.64 25.08 -13.35
CA ILE A 40 14.18 25.62 -14.62
C ILE A 40 15.17 24.70 -15.34
N ALA A 41 15.74 23.70 -14.67
CA ALA A 41 16.53 22.65 -15.29
C ALA A 41 16.48 21.36 -14.47
N HIS A 42 16.28 20.23 -15.16
CA HIS A 42 16.64 18.89 -14.70
C HIS A 42 17.86 18.43 -15.50
N VAL A 43 18.84 17.83 -14.82
CA VAL A 43 20.03 17.31 -15.49
C VAL A 43 20.34 15.91 -14.97
N GLN A 44 20.49 14.97 -15.89
CA GLN A 44 20.97 13.63 -15.61
C GLN A 44 22.40 13.51 -16.11
N TYR A 45 23.26 12.85 -15.34
CA TYR A 45 24.64 12.60 -15.71
C TYR A 45 25.10 11.24 -15.21
N SER A 46 25.91 10.55 -16.00
CA SER A 46 26.51 9.27 -15.62
C SER A 46 28.03 9.36 -15.55
N TYR A 47 28.63 8.74 -14.53
CA TYR A 47 30.06 8.51 -14.44
C TYR A 47 30.33 7.02 -14.21
N GLY A 48 31.02 6.38 -15.15
CA GLY A 48 31.17 4.92 -15.17
C GLY A 48 29.82 4.20 -15.24
N ARG A 49 29.48 3.43 -14.20
CA ARG A 49 28.19 2.73 -14.06
C ARG A 49 27.19 3.45 -13.15
N VAL A 50 27.54 4.62 -12.61
CA VAL A 50 26.72 5.36 -11.64
C VAL A 50 25.99 6.49 -12.36
N ASN A 51 24.67 6.41 -12.42
CA ASN A 51 23.81 7.53 -12.82
C ASN A 51 23.59 8.45 -11.62
N ARG A 52 23.42 9.73 -11.88
CA ARG A 52 23.15 10.79 -10.91
C ARG A 52 22.26 11.84 -11.54
N GLY A 53 21.64 12.67 -10.71
CA GLY A 53 20.84 13.78 -11.17
C GLY A 53 21.10 15.06 -10.39
N LEU A 54 20.54 16.15 -10.90
CA LEU A 54 20.41 17.42 -10.20
C LEU A 54 19.25 18.25 -10.78
N ASP A 55 18.55 18.96 -9.89
CA ASP A 55 17.41 19.83 -10.21
C ASP A 55 17.65 21.25 -9.74
N VAL A 56 17.27 22.21 -10.57
CA VAL A 56 17.56 23.64 -10.37
C VAL A 56 16.28 24.46 -10.29
N TYR A 57 16.09 25.14 -9.17
CA TYR A 57 14.92 25.95 -8.88
C TYR A 57 15.28 27.44 -8.80
N LEU A 58 14.76 28.24 -9.73
CA LEU A 58 14.87 29.69 -9.75
C LEU A 58 14.09 30.28 -8.58
N LEU A 59 14.79 31.02 -7.72
CA LEU A 59 14.23 31.66 -6.54
C LEU A 59 13.61 33.01 -6.92
N ASN A 60 12.35 33.23 -6.55
CA ASN A 60 11.76 34.56 -6.63
C ASN A 60 12.46 35.49 -5.62
N HIS A 61 12.91 36.67 -6.10
CA HIS A 61 13.71 37.63 -5.34
C HIS A 61 13.08 38.09 -4.00
N ASN A 62 11.76 37.95 -3.84
CA ASN A 62 11.02 38.49 -2.70
C ASN A 62 10.62 37.46 -1.63
N ASN A 63 10.73 36.14 -1.86
CA ASN A 63 10.11 35.12 -0.97
C ASN A 63 10.90 33.80 -0.80
N ALA A 64 12.23 33.81 -0.97
CA ALA A 64 13.03 32.59 -0.78
C ALA A 64 13.17 32.22 0.73
N PRO A 65 12.75 31.02 1.18
CA PRO A 65 12.82 30.61 2.58
C PRO A 65 14.24 30.16 2.97
N HIS A 66 15.19 31.11 2.95
CA HIS A 66 16.60 30.86 3.27
C HIS A 66 16.82 30.36 4.72
N ASN A 67 15.95 30.75 5.64
CA ASN A 67 16.15 30.55 7.10
C ASN A 67 16.00 29.09 7.58
N HIS A 68 15.58 28.15 6.72
CA HIS A 68 15.36 26.75 7.07
C HIS A 68 16.14 25.74 6.22
N LEU A 69 17.02 26.20 5.33
CA LEU A 69 17.79 25.33 4.44
C LEU A 69 19.26 25.30 4.85
N ASN A 70 19.77 24.10 5.12
CA ASN A 70 21.18 23.87 5.42
C ASN A 70 22.00 23.90 4.11
N ILE A 71 22.20 25.10 3.57
CA ILE A 71 22.93 25.37 2.33
C ILE A 71 24.42 25.10 2.56
N LYS A 72 24.93 24.02 1.96
CA LYS A 72 26.32 23.56 2.20
C LYS A 72 27.37 24.30 1.38
N LYS A 73 26.98 24.94 0.27
CA LYS A 73 27.85 25.65 -0.68
C LYS A 73 27.09 26.82 -1.29
N ILE A 74 27.70 28.01 -1.29
CA ILE A 74 27.24 29.17 -2.07
C ILE A 74 28.25 29.36 -3.20
N VAL A 75 27.80 29.29 -4.45
CA VAL A 75 28.62 29.56 -5.63
C VAL A 75 28.16 30.87 -6.24
N ARG A 76 29.08 31.83 -6.32
CA ARG A 76 28.88 33.12 -7.00
C ARG A 76 29.85 33.18 -8.17
N PHE A 77 29.37 33.55 -9.35
CA PHE A 77 30.21 33.70 -10.53
C PHE A 77 30.12 35.13 -11.09
N TYR A 78 31.24 35.67 -11.57
CA TYR A 78 31.33 37.00 -12.16
C TYR A 78 31.90 36.89 -13.59
N GLY A 79 31.02 36.62 -14.56
CA GLY A 79 31.36 36.55 -16.00
C GLY A 79 31.04 35.19 -16.64
N VAL A 80 31.73 34.90 -17.75
CA VAL A 80 31.87 33.55 -18.31
C VAL A 80 33.37 33.38 -18.55
N GLN A 81 34.00 32.42 -17.90
CA GLN A 81 35.37 32.00 -18.25
C GLN A 81 35.27 30.68 -19.01
N ASP A 82 36.13 30.47 -20.01
CA ASP A 82 36.21 29.19 -20.72
C ASP A 82 36.88 28.12 -19.84
N GLU A 83 36.20 27.69 -18.78
CA GLU A 83 36.58 26.50 -18.03
C GLU A 83 36.48 25.27 -18.95
N LYS A 84 37.60 24.58 -19.13
CA LYS A 84 37.65 23.28 -19.82
C LYS A 84 36.99 22.22 -18.94
N ILE A 85 35.67 22.12 -19.06
CA ILE A 85 34.89 21.04 -18.44
C ILE A 85 35.34 19.69 -19.03
N ASP A 86 35.63 18.75 -18.13
CA ASP A 86 36.14 17.43 -18.48
C ASP A 86 35.05 16.61 -19.20
N THR A 87 35.41 15.97 -20.32
CA THR A 87 34.47 15.61 -21.39
C THR A 87 33.65 14.32 -21.18
N ASN A 88 33.74 13.72 -20.00
CA ASN A 88 33.56 12.26 -19.82
C ASN A 88 32.24 11.90 -19.14
N GLN A 89 31.39 12.90 -18.98
CA GLN A 89 30.10 12.82 -18.35
C GLN A 89 29.07 12.82 -19.49
N ASN A 90 28.26 11.76 -19.59
CA ASN A 90 27.10 11.79 -20.47
C ASN A 90 26.04 12.67 -19.83
N ILE A 91 26.08 13.98 -20.10
CA ILE A 91 25.16 14.95 -19.51
C ILE A 91 23.96 15.17 -20.43
N LYS A 92 22.78 14.89 -19.90
CA LYS A 92 21.48 15.18 -20.53
C LYS A 92 20.81 16.33 -19.78
N TYR A 93 20.53 17.41 -20.49
CA TYR A 93 19.80 18.58 -19.97
C TYR A 93 18.36 18.55 -20.46
N GLU A 94 17.42 18.67 -19.54
CA GLU A 94 16.06 19.11 -19.82
C GLU A 94 15.89 20.52 -19.24
N LEU A 95 15.86 21.51 -20.13
CA LEU A 95 15.78 22.93 -19.78
C LEU A 95 14.39 23.48 -20.06
N LEU A 96 13.99 24.49 -19.29
CA LEU A 96 12.68 25.10 -19.46
C LEU A 96 12.67 25.90 -20.78
N ASN A 97 11.66 25.69 -21.62
CA ASN A 97 11.59 26.35 -22.93
C ASN A 97 11.62 27.89 -22.80
N SER A 98 11.07 28.45 -21.71
CA SER A 98 11.10 29.89 -21.44
C SER A 98 12.49 30.48 -21.12
N ILE A 99 13.54 29.66 -20.98
CA ILE A 99 14.92 30.14 -20.80
C ILE A 99 15.79 29.94 -22.06
N LYS A 100 15.23 29.37 -23.13
CA LYS A 100 15.93 29.08 -24.39
C LYS A 100 16.52 30.34 -25.02
N GLY A 101 17.82 30.32 -25.32
CA GLY A 101 18.56 31.42 -25.92
C GLY A 101 18.84 32.60 -24.98
N THR A 102 18.53 32.47 -23.68
CA THR A 102 18.72 33.56 -22.71
C THR A 102 20.11 33.53 -22.06
N GLN A 103 20.55 34.67 -21.50
CA GLN A 103 21.74 34.72 -20.65
C GLN A 103 21.64 33.78 -19.43
N LEU A 104 20.44 33.61 -18.87
CA LEU A 104 20.17 32.65 -17.79
C LEU A 104 20.50 31.22 -18.22
N GLU A 105 20.10 30.78 -19.43
CA GLU A 105 20.50 29.46 -19.94
C GLU A 105 22.03 29.34 -20.05
N THR A 106 22.70 30.35 -20.62
CA THR A 106 24.15 30.31 -20.85
C THR A 106 24.92 30.21 -19.52
N GLU A 107 24.60 31.08 -18.56
CA GLU A 107 25.19 31.06 -17.22
C GLU A 107 24.86 29.74 -16.49
N LEU A 108 23.61 29.27 -16.57
CA LEU A 108 23.17 28.05 -15.90
C LEU A 108 23.88 26.80 -16.45
N VAL A 109 23.89 26.60 -17.77
CA VAL A 109 24.53 25.43 -18.39
C VAL A 109 26.03 25.42 -18.09
N HIS A 110 26.67 26.58 -18.04
CA HIS A 110 28.07 26.72 -17.64
C HIS A 110 28.28 26.31 -16.16
N ILE A 111 27.55 26.92 -15.23
CA ILE A 111 27.63 26.63 -13.77
C ILE A 111 27.39 25.15 -13.49
N LEU A 112 26.37 24.55 -14.12
CA LEU A 112 26.05 23.13 -13.94
C LEU A 112 27.18 22.23 -14.44
N ARG A 113 27.79 22.54 -15.58
CA ARG A 113 28.93 21.76 -16.10
C ARG A 113 30.14 21.83 -15.17
N SER A 114 30.52 23.03 -14.72
CA SER A 114 31.64 23.22 -13.81
C SER A 114 31.41 22.49 -12.48
N ASP A 115 30.21 22.56 -11.92
CA ASP A 115 29.91 21.92 -10.65
C ASP A 115 29.82 20.38 -10.77
N ILE A 116 29.27 19.83 -11.86
CA ILE A 116 29.34 18.37 -12.12
C ILE A 116 30.80 17.93 -12.31
N GLY A 117 31.64 18.73 -12.98
CA GLY A 117 33.09 18.50 -13.09
C GLY A 117 33.76 18.37 -11.71
N ILE A 118 33.51 19.33 -10.82
CA ILE A 118 34.00 19.33 -9.43
C ILE A 118 33.49 18.10 -8.65
N PHE A 119 32.28 17.61 -8.92
CA PHE A 119 31.68 16.45 -8.25
C PHE A 119 32.15 15.06 -8.75
N CYS A 120 32.98 14.98 -9.80
CA CYS A 120 33.34 13.73 -10.47
C CYS A 120 34.84 13.36 -10.46
N GLU A 121 35.75 14.32 -10.20
CA GLU A 121 37.14 14.06 -9.79
C GLU A 121 38.04 13.19 -10.75
N ASN A 122 37.79 13.03 -12.08
CA ASN A 122 38.73 12.31 -13.01
C ASN A 122 38.48 12.45 -14.57
N PRO A 123 39.54 12.31 -15.42
CA PRO A 123 39.53 12.16 -16.90
C PRO A 123 39.30 10.69 -17.39
N ALA A 124 39.12 10.30 -18.68
CA ALA A 124 38.89 10.97 -19.99
C ALA A 124 38.13 10.02 -20.99
N ALA A 125 37.04 10.43 -21.69
CA ALA A 125 36.43 9.76 -22.87
C ALA A 125 35.34 10.60 -23.63
N GLU A 126 34.98 10.19 -24.86
CA GLU A 126 34.34 10.96 -25.96
C GLU A 126 33.01 11.73 -25.73
N LYS A 127 32.83 12.81 -26.53
CA LYS A 127 31.74 13.79 -26.49
C LYS A 127 30.36 13.23 -26.86
N PHE A 128 29.42 13.23 -25.91
CA PHE A 128 27.99 13.49 -26.21
C PHE A 128 27.32 14.28 -25.07
N SER A 129 26.69 15.41 -25.43
CA SER A 129 25.80 16.15 -24.53
C SER A 129 24.46 16.38 -25.21
N GLU A 130 23.38 15.88 -24.63
CA GLU A 130 22.02 16.02 -25.16
C GLU A 130 21.33 17.19 -24.47
N LYS A 131 20.76 18.13 -25.24
CA LYS A 131 19.95 19.24 -24.69
C LYS A 131 18.56 19.21 -25.29
N LYS A 132 17.57 18.99 -24.43
CA LYS A 132 16.15 19.07 -24.72
C LYS A 132 15.57 20.33 -24.06
N TYR A 133 14.59 20.95 -24.71
CA TYR A 133 13.75 21.99 -24.11
C TYR A 133 12.34 21.44 -23.92
N SER A 134 11.75 21.73 -22.77
CA SER A 134 10.38 21.33 -22.42
C SER A 134 9.66 22.52 -21.78
N ASP A 135 8.38 22.72 -22.09
CA ASP A 135 7.59 23.82 -21.49
C ASP A 135 7.37 23.63 -19.98
N VAL A 136 7.53 22.40 -19.51
CA VAL A 136 7.46 22.00 -18.10
C VAL A 136 8.54 20.95 -17.82
N ILE A 137 9.16 20.99 -16.64
CA ILE A 137 10.18 20.02 -16.21
C ILE A 137 9.66 19.29 -14.98
N PHE A 138 9.27 18.04 -15.15
CA PHE A 138 8.78 17.14 -14.10
C PHE A 138 9.20 15.71 -14.41
N PRO A 139 9.28 14.80 -13.42
CA PRO A 139 9.52 13.39 -13.70
C PRO A 139 8.41 12.84 -14.61
N VAL A 140 8.81 12.45 -15.83
CA VAL A 140 8.01 11.66 -16.75
C VAL A 140 8.44 10.20 -16.61
N THR A 141 7.55 9.36 -16.08
CA THR A 141 7.84 7.94 -15.84
C THR A 141 7.13 7.09 -16.89
N LYS A 142 7.88 6.55 -17.86
CA LYS A 142 7.35 5.59 -18.82
C LYS A 142 7.15 4.21 -18.17
N ILE A 143 5.99 3.61 -18.42
CA ILE A 143 5.68 2.23 -18.03
C ILE A 143 6.59 1.25 -18.77
N ARG A 144 7.05 0.22 -18.06
CA ARG A 144 7.65 -0.96 -18.68
C ARG A 144 6.58 -2.03 -18.84
N LEU A 145 6.49 -2.62 -20.02
CA LEU A 145 5.64 -3.78 -20.28
C LEU A 145 6.49 -5.05 -20.18
N ASN A 146 5.94 -6.09 -19.54
CA ASN A 146 6.55 -7.41 -19.42
C ASN A 146 5.60 -8.45 -20.00
N HIS A 147 6.15 -9.35 -20.82
CA HIS A 147 5.46 -10.51 -21.38
C HIS A 147 5.92 -11.75 -20.60
N PRO A 148 5.31 -12.08 -19.45
CA PRO A 148 5.77 -13.18 -18.63
C PRO A 148 5.58 -14.52 -19.36
N LYS A 149 6.43 -15.50 -19.05
CA LYS A 149 6.29 -16.84 -19.62
C LYS A 149 5.02 -17.57 -19.17
N ILE A 150 4.49 -17.22 -18.00
CA ILE A 150 3.24 -17.72 -17.42
C ILE A 150 2.51 -16.53 -16.77
N TYR A 151 1.21 -16.43 -16.96
CA TYR A 151 0.36 -15.42 -16.33
C TYR A 151 -0.18 -15.87 -14.96
N ILE A 152 -0.60 -17.13 -14.85
CA ILE A 152 -1.35 -17.60 -13.68
C ILE A 152 -0.43 -18.21 -12.63
N THR A 153 -0.54 -17.72 -11.40
CA THR A 153 0.23 -18.19 -10.23
C THR A 153 -0.65 -18.96 -9.23
N SER A 154 -0.05 -19.83 -8.40
CA SER A 154 -0.81 -20.68 -7.47
C SER A 154 -1.70 -19.91 -6.48
N GLY A 155 -2.99 -20.26 -6.52
CA GLY A 155 -4.05 -19.71 -5.70
C GLY A 155 -4.09 -20.26 -4.26
N LYS A 156 -5.19 -19.97 -3.56
CA LYS A 156 -5.40 -20.45 -2.18
C LYS A 156 -5.62 -21.97 -2.12
N HIS A 157 -6.02 -22.60 -3.23
CA HIS A 157 -6.27 -24.04 -3.33
C HIS A 157 -5.08 -24.90 -2.86
N ASP A 158 -3.84 -24.46 -3.09
CA ASP A 158 -2.65 -25.29 -2.87
C ASP A 158 -2.45 -25.70 -1.41
N TYR A 159 -2.83 -24.82 -0.48
CA TYR A 159 -2.75 -25.02 0.96
C TYR A 159 -4.13 -25.08 1.65
N VAL A 160 -5.22 -24.77 0.92
CA VAL A 160 -6.61 -25.03 1.35
C VAL A 160 -7.33 -25.75 0.21
N LYS A 161 -7.27 -27.09 0.20
CA LYS A 161 -7.78 -27.91 -0.92
C LYS A 161 -9.29 -27.80 -1.18
N SER A 162 -10.08 -27.33 -0.21
CA SER A 162 -11.50 -27.00 -0.40
C SER A 162 -11.75 -25.64 -1.06
N CYS A 163 -10.74 -24.78 -1.21
CA CYS A 163 -10.89 -23.47 -1.80
C CYS A 163 -10.95 -23.54 -3.33
N LEU A 164 -11.90 -22.80 -3.92
CA LEU A 164 -12.11 -22.72 -5.37
C LEU A 164 -11.10 -21.79 -6.09
N TYR A 165 -10.38 -20.93 -5.36
CA TYR A 165 -9.35 -20.04 -5.93
C TYR A 165 -8.11 -20.86 -6.30
N ARG A 166 -8.09 -21.39 -7.52
CA ARG A 166 -6.99 -22.22 -8.05
C ARG A 166 -5.82 -21.39 -8.56
N GLY A 167 -6.09 -20.23 -9.17
CA GLY A 167 -5.07 -19.32 -9.68
C GLY A 167 -5.25 -17.90 -9.17
N ASN A 168 -4.17 -17.11 -9.21
CA ASN A 168 -4.22 -15.66 -9.18
C ASN A 168 -3.52 -15.09 -10.42
N LEU A 169 -4.05 -13.97 -10.91
CA LEU A 169 -3.44 -13.12 -11.92
C LEU A 169 -3.16 -11.74 -11.30
N ASP A 170 -1.90 -11.33 -11.37
CA ASP A 170 -1.43 -9.99 -11.02
C ASP A 170 -1.15 -9.21 -12.32
N PHE A 171 -1.30 -7.89 -12.29
CA PHE A 171 -1.08 -7.01 -13.46
C PHE A 171 0.27 -6.28 -13.41
N SER A 172 1.09 -6.58 -12.41
CA SER A 172 2.47 -6.11 -12.27
C SER A 172 3.38 -7.26 -11.86
N THR A 173 4.67 -7.11 -12.09
CA THR A 173 5.67 -8.04 -11.58
C THR A 173 5.72 -8.05 -10.05
N ALA A 174 6.27 -9.11 -9.45
CA ALA A 174 6.29 -9.28 -8.00
C ALA A 174 7.18 -8.25 -7.25
N ASP A 175 8.17 -7.68 -7.95
CA ASP A 175 9.08 -6.61 -7.49
C ASP A 175 8.51 -5.19 -7.71
N SER A 176 7.42 -5.04 -8.47
CA SER A 176 6.79 -3.74 -8.71
C SER A 176 6.02 -3.26 -7.48
N LYS A 177 6.25 -2.00 -7.09
CA LYS A 177 5.46 -1.28 -6.08
C LYS A 177 3.97 -1.20 -6.43
N CYS A 178 3.14 -1.14 -5.40
CA CYS A 178 1.70 -0.93 -5.53
C CYS A 178 1.41 0.42 -6.17
N ILE A 179 0.25 0.54 -6.82
CA ILE A 179 -0.14 1.79 -7.47
C ILE A 179 -0.18 2.97 -6.49
N ALA A 180 -0.65 2.70 -5.26
CA ALA A 180 -0.85 3.66 -4.18
C ALA A 180 0.44 4.33 -3.69
N GLY A 181 1.60 3.69 -3.82
CA GLY A 181 2.89 4.28 -3.47
C GLY A 181 3.37 5.34 -4.45
N PHE A 182 2.54 5.76 -5.41
CA PHE A 182 2.92 6.67 -6.49
C PHE A 182 1.97 7.85 -6.57
N VAL A 183 2.12 8.75 -5.60
CA VAL A 183 1.16 9.80 -5.28
C VAL A 183 1.17 10.95 -6.32
N PRO A 184 0.01 11.57 -6.59
CA PRO A 184 -0.07 12.72 -7.48
C PRO A 184 0.62 13.95 -6.86
N GLY A 185 1.35 14.69 -7.71
CA GLY A 185 2.05 15.91 -7.38
C GLY A 185 1.21 17.19 -7.36
N ASP A 186 -0.13 17.07 -7.37
CA ASP A 186 -1.09 18.18 -7.53
C ASP A 186 -0.93 19.34 -6.55
N SER A 187 -0.27 19.12 -5.41
CA SER A 187 0.10 20.14 -4.40
C SER A 187 0.98 21.30 -4.94
N LEU A 188 1.38 21.26 -6.21
CA LEU A 188 2.31 22.20 -6.85
C LEU A 188 1.70 22.99 -8.03
N GLY A 189 0.37 22.98 -8.19
CA GLY A 189 -0.33 23.81 -9.19
C GLY A 189 -0.30 23.28 -10.63
N LEU A 190 0.25 22.08 -10.84
CA LEU A 190 0.23 21.35 -12.11
C LEU A 190 -0.40 19.98 -11.89
N LYS A 191 -1.37 19.63 -12.75
CA LYS A 191 -2.12 18.37 -12.63
C LYS A 191 -1.27 17.17 -13.00
N SER A 192 -1.21 16.18 -12.13
CA SER A 192 -0.74 14.84 -12.43
C SER A 192 -1.60 14.22 -13.53
N SER A 193 -0.97 13.54 -14.49
CA SER A 193 -1.68 12.93 -15.61
C SER A 193 -1.00 11.65 -16.09
N PHE A 194 -1.82 10.75 -16.64
CA PHE A 194 -1.37 9.51 -17.23
C PHE A 194 -2.00 9.36 -18.61
N ASP A 195 -1.18 9.19 -19.64
CA ASP A 195 -1.62 9.14 -21.05
C ASP A 195 -1.84 7.71 -21.59
N GLY A 196 -1.56 6.68 -20.77
CA GLY A 196 -1.55 5.27 -21.18
C GLY A 196 -0.15 4.64 -21.21
N GLU A 197 0.89 5.46 -21.38
CA GLU A 197 2.30 5.02 -21.40
C GLU A 197 3.16 5.71 -20.34
N ASN A 198 2.88 6.98 -20.04
CA ASN A 198 3.71 7.88 -19.26
C ASN A 198 2.90 8.46 -18.10
N PHE A 199 3.44 8.36 -16.89
CA PHE A 199 3.00 9.16 -15.75
C PHE A 199 3.73 10.49 -15.74
N ILE A 200 3.01 11.59 -15.59
CA ILE A 200 3.53 12.96 -15.55
C ILE A 200 3.21 13.58 -14.17
N ASN A 201 4.21 14.15 -13.51
CA ASN A 201 4.09 14.78 -12.19
C ASN A 201 3.55 13.83 -11.10
N PHE A 202 4.13 12.63 -10.98
CA PHE A 202 3.85 11.69 -9.89
C PHE A 202 5.13 11.37 -9.12
N PHE A 203 4.99 11.05 -7.83
CA PHE A 203 6.12 10.79 -6.93
C PHE A 203 6.02 9.43 -6.26
N ASP A 204 7.13 8.70 -6.26
CA ASP A 204 7.27 7.47 -5.46
C ASP A 204 7.46 7.82 -3.98
N SER A 205 6.58 7.25 -3.15
CA SER A 205 6.60 7.38 -1.70
C SER A 205 6.25 6.03 -1.08
N PHE A 206 7.27 5.37 -0.54
CA PHE A 206 7.13 4.08 0.13
C PHE A 206 6.29 4.15 1.42
N LEU A 207 6.06 5.35 1.96
CA LEU A 207 5.21 5.59 3.14
C LEU A 207 3.72 5.71 2.78
N ASP A 208 3.40 5.95 1.51
CA ASP A 208 2.03 6.21 1.06
C ASP A 208 1.31 4.96 0.50
N GLU A 209 2.02 3.83 0.37
CA GLU A 209 1.36 2.53 0.27
C GLU A 209 0.54 2.21 1.53
N CYS A 210 -0.45 1.31 1.42
CA CYS A 210 -1.17 0.84 2.61
C CYS A 210 -0.18 0.21 3.60
N MET A 211 0.01 0.79 4.79
CA MET A 211 1.07 0.34 5.71
C MET A 211 0.86 -1.10 6.22
N TYR A 212 -0.37 -1.61 6.16
CA TYR A 212 -0.73 -3.01 6.45
C TYR A 212 -0.63 -3.95 5.23
N CYS A 213 -0.06 -3.50 4.11
CA CYS A 213 0.04 -4.28 2.87
C CYS A 213 0.84 -5.57 3.11
N TYR A 214 0.17 -6.72 3.03
CA TYR A 214 0.82 -8.01 3.22
C TYR A 214 1.79 -8.38 2.10
N ALA A 215 1.78 -7.67 0.97
CA ALA A 215 2.70 -7.85 -0.15
C ALA A 215 3.87 -6.85 -0.12
N GLY A 216 3.85 -5.84 0.77
CA GLY A 216 4.84 -4.76 0.79
C GLY A 216 6.29 -5.22 0.98
N TYR A 217 6.50 -6.39 1.60
CA TYR A 217 7.83 -7.03 1.71
C TYR A 217 8.40 -7.55 0.38
N GLN A 218 7.65 -7.45 -0.71
CA GLN A 218 8.06 -7.82 -2.06
C GLN A 218 8.23 -6.60 -2.98
N HIS A 219 7.81 -5.41 -2.53
CA HIS A 219 7.82 -4.18 -3.31
C HIS A 219 9.21 -3.51 -3.28
N ASP A 220 10.23 -4.27 -3.66
CA ASP A 220 11.64 -3.93 -3.45
C ASP A 220 12.20 -2.94 -4.50
N ALA A 221 11.50 -2.73 -5.63
CA ALA A 221 12.03 -1.90 -6.72
C ALA A 221 11.91 -0.38 -6.42
N PRO A 222 13.02 0.40 -6.54
CA PRO A 222 12.95 1.86 -6.40
C PRO A 222 12.34 2.56 -7.63
N PHE A 223 12.45 1.98 -8.84
CA PHE A 223 11.88 2.53 -10.08
C PHE A 223 12.01 1.55 -11.27
N PRO A 224 11.09 1.46 -12.25
CA PRO A 224 9.69 1.92 -12.30
C PRO A 224 8.68 0.74 -12.38
N LYS A 225 7.38 1.06 -12.32
CA LYS A 225 6.28 0.09 -12.43
C LYS A 225 6.36 -0.72 -13.73
N THR A 226 6.52 -2.03 -13.58
CA THR A 226 6.48 -2.98 -14.70
C THR A 226 5.11 -3.63 -14.73
N LEU A 227 4.27 -3.20 -15.67
CA LEU A 227 2.98 -3.83 -15.92
C LEU A 227 3.15 -5.10 -16.75
N ILE A 228 2.30 -6.07 -16.50
CA ILE A 228 2.19 -7.25 -17.34
C ILE A 228 1.35 -6.89 -18.56
N GLU A 229 1.81 -7.24 -19.76
CA GLU A 229 0.99 -7.19 -20.97
C GLU A 229 0.26 -8.53 -21.16
N ILE A 230 -1.06 -8.45 -21.27
CA ILE A 230 -1.95 -9.61 -21.39
C ILE A 230 -2.08 -10.00 -22.87
N ASP A 231 -1.41 -11.08 -23.24
CA ASP A 231 -1.71 -11.86 -24.45
C ASP A 231 -2.97 -12.69 -24.16
N LYS A 232 -4.05 -12.37 -24.88
CA LYS A 232 -5.38 -12.97 -24.68
C LYS A 232 -5.40 -14.45 -25.03
N ASP A 233 -4.76 -14.84 -26.11
CA ASP A 233 -4.84 -16.20 -26.64
C ASP A 233 -3.98 -17.14 -25.78
N LYS A 234 -2.85 -16.63 -25.26
CA LYS A 234 -2.05 -17.31 -24.25
C LYS A 234 -2.74 -17.41 -22.88
N LEU A 235 -3.36 -16.33 -22.40
CA LEU A 235 -4.11 -16.38 -21.14
C LEU A 235 -5.33 -17.32 -21.26
N GLU A 236 -5.96 -17.39 -22.44
CA GLU A 236 -7.03 -18.33 -22.75
C GLU A 236 -6.55 -19.79 -22.67
N ASP A 237 -5.39 -20.11 -23.26
CA ASP A 237 -4.74 -21.41 -23.14
C ASP A 237 -4.44 -21.78 -21.67
N GLU A 238 -3.82 -20.87 -20.90
CA GLU A 238 -3.49 -21.11 -19.49
C GLU A 238 -4.75 -21.37 -18.65
N LEU A 239 -5.83 -20.63 -18.89
CA LEU A 239 -7.12 -20.80 -18.20
C LEU A 239 -7.82 -22.12 -18.56
N ARG A 240 -7.90 -22.46 -19.86
CA ARG A 240 -8.58 -23.67 -20.36
C ARG A 240 -7.87 -24.95 -19.96
N ASN A 241 -6.55 -25.00 -20.16
CA ASN A 241 -5.73 -26.18 -19.89
C ASN A 241 -5.30 -26.27 -18.40
N GLY A 242 -5.54 -25.20 -17.63
CA GLY A 242 -5.21 -25.16 -16.21
C GLY A 242 -3.70 -25.16 -16.01
N ARG A 243 -2.99 -24.21 -16.62
CA ARG A 243 -1.57 -23.98 -16.39
C ARG A 243 -1.40 -22.99 -15.25
N VAL A 244 -0.69 -23.41 -14.20
CA VAL A 244 -0.47 -22.63 -12.97
C VAL A 244 0.99 -22.76 -12.55
N ASP A 245 1.69 -21.64 -12.39
CA ASP A 245 3.15 -21.59 -12.14
C ASP A 245 3.96 -22.44 -13.16
N GLY A 246 3.45 -22.57 -14.40
CA GLY A 246 4.05 -23.35 -15.48
C GLY A 246 3.70 -24.85 -15.49
N ASN A 247 2.89 -25.32 -14.54
CA ASN A 247 2.50 -26.73 -14.42
C ASN A 247 1.04 -26.92 -14.83
N GLU A 248 0.74 -28.00 -15.55
CA GLU A 248 -0.64 -28.38 -15.86
C GLU A 248 -1.30 -29.08 -14.66
N ILE A 249 -2.43 -28.53 -14.19
CA ILE A 249 -3.24 -29.12 -13.12
C ILE A 249 -4.44 -29.93 -13.67
N ASN A 250 -4.45 -30.21 -14.97
CA ASN A 250 -5.41 -31.06 -15.71
C ASN A 250 -6.89 -30.75 -15.43
N GLN A 251 -7.22 -29.48 -15.19
CA GLN A 251 -8.59 -29.02 -14.93
C GLN A 251 -8.75 -27.52 -15.20
N LEU A 252 -9.92 -27.14 -15.72
CA LEU A 252 -10.30 -25.76 -15.97
C LEU A 252 -10.21 -24.90 -14.69
N ILE A 253 -9.61 -23.70 -14.82
CA ILE A 253 -9.61 -22.70 -13.75
C ILE A 253 -10.97 -22.00 -13.73
N LYS A 254 -11.90 -22.55 -12.94
CA LYS A 254 -13.26 -22.00 -12.79
C LYS A 254 -13.30 -20.65 -12.08
N VAL A 255 -12.40 -20.42 -11.11
CA VAL A 255 -12.34 -19.16 -10.35
C VAL A 255 -10.91 -18.66 -10.29
N LEU A 256 -10.70 -17.46 -10.83
CA LEU A 256 -9.43 -16.75 -10.84
C LEU A 256 -9.51 -15.56 -9.89
N ARG A 257 -8.52 -15.40 -9.00
CA ARG A 257 -8.38 -14.15 -8.23
C ARG A 257 -7.59 -13.13 -9.03
N LEU A 258 -8.10 -11.92 -9.18
CA LEU A 258 -7.32 -10.79 -9.69
C LEU A 258 -6.70 -10.02 -8.52
N GLY A 259 -5.47 -9.52 -8.65
CA GLY A 259 -4.84 -8.66 -7.63
C GLY A 259 -4.54 -9.38 -6.30
N LYS A 260 -3.48 -10.17 -6.29
CA LYS A 260 -2.85 -10.69 -5.06
C LYS A 260 -1.73 -9.79 -4.57
N ARG A 261 -1.05 -9.08 -5.47
CA ARG A 261 0.02 -8.10 -5.22
C ARG A 261 -0.26 -6.76 -5.90
N THR A 262 -0.93 -6.76 -7.05
CA THR A 262 -1.28 -5.54 -7.79
C THR A 262 -2.64 -4.97 -7.40
N GLU A 263 -2.79 -3.64 -7.39
CA GLU A 263 -4.10 -2.98 -7.45
C GLU A 263 -4.61 -2.97 -8.90
N VAL A 264 -5.55 -3.86 -9.18
CA VAL A 264 -6.02 -4.20 -10.54
C VAL A 264 -7.19 -3.34 -11.02
N GLY A 265 -7.85 -2.60 -10.13
CA GLY A 265 -8.95 -1.69 -10.49
C GLY A 265 -8.52 -0.28 -10.89
N SER A 266 -7.22 0.03 -10.79
CA SER A 266 -6.74 1.39 -11.03
C SER A 266 -6.78 1.79 -12.51
N ILE A 267 -6.85 3.10 -12.79
CA ILE A 267 -6.88 3.62 -14.16
C ILE A 267 -5.66 3.18 -14.98
N TYR A 268 -4.50 3.04 -14.34
CA TYR A 268 -3.24 2.63 -14.99
C TYR A 268 -3.16 1.14 -15.33
N THR A 269 -3.99 0.30 -14.71
CA THR A 269 -4.10 -1.14 -14.97
C THR A 269 -5.35 -1.51 -15.77
N ARG A 270 -6.08 -0.49 -16.28
CA ARG A 270 -7.37 -0.64 -16.93
C ARG A 270 -7.31 -1.46 -18.23
N LYS A 271 -6.24 -1.32 -19.04
CA LYS A 271 -6.04 -2.16 -20.25
C LYS A 271 -5.95 -3.65 -19.88
N GLN A 272 -5.12 -3.98 -18.89
CA GLN A 272 -4.95 -5.36 -18.41
C GLN A 272 -6.26 -5.93 -17.86
N LEU A 273 -7.07 -5.11 -17.16
CA LEU A 273 -8.38 -5.51 -16.67
C LEU A 273 -9.35 -5.82 -17.82
N PHE A 274 -9.45 -4.95 -18.83
CA PHE A 274 -10.24 -5.20 -20.04
C PHE A 274 -9.79 -6.49 -20.74
N ASP A 275 -8.50 -6.62 -21.04
CA ASP A 275 -7.95 -7.74 -21.78
C ASP A 275 -8.17 -9.08 -21.04
N THR A 276 -8.04 -9.06 -19.71
CA THR A 276 -8.31 -10.20 -18.83
C THR A 276 -9.79 -10.57 -18.82
N LEU A 277 -10.71 -9.61 -18.64
CA LEU A 277 -12.15 -9.89 -18.56
C LEU A 277 -12.71 -10.40 -19.89
N GLU A 278 -12.25 -9.87 -21.02
CA GLU A 278 -12.58 -10.41 -22.34
C GLU A 278 -12.11 -11.86 -22.52
N THR A 279 -10.92 -12.19 -22.02
CA THR A 279 -10.39 -13.56 -22.07
C THR A 279 -11.22 -14.50 -21.20
N ILE A 280 -11.56 -14.08 -19.97
CA ILE A 280 -12.38 -14.82 -19.00
C ILE A 280 -13.78 -15.14 -19.56
N LEU A 281 -14.37 -14.23 -20.35
CA LEU A 281 -15.64 -14.48 -21.05
C LEU A 281 -15.56 -15.65 -22.04
N ARG A 282 -14.43 -15.83 -22.73
CA ARG A 282 -14.24 -16.91 -23.69
C ARG A 282 -14.14 -18.27 -22.98
N THR A 283 -13.51 -18.31 -21.80
CA THR A 283 -13.21 -19.56 -21.08
C THR A 283 -14.33 -20.04 -20.16
N GLY A 284 -15.28 -19.17 -19.80
CA GLY A 284 -16.27 -19.46 -18.75
C GLY A 284 -15.67 -19.48 -17.34
N THR A 285 -14.50 -18.86 -17.16
CA THR A 285 -13.92 -18.58 -15.84
C THR A 285 -14.73 -17.46 -15.16
N HIS A 286 -14.68 -17.40 -13.83
CA HIS A 286 -15.17 -16.25 -13.05
C HIS A 286 -14.00 -15.55 -12.35
N ALA A 287 -13.92 -14.23 -12.45
CA ALA A 287 -12.99 -13.43 -11.65
C ALA A 287 -13.57 -13.11 -10.27
N VAL A 288 -12.71 -13.07 -9.26
CA VAL A 288 -12.95 -12.34 -8.01
C VAL A 288 -11.89 -11.25 -7.89
N MET A 289 -12.32 -10.00 -7.92
CA MET A 289 -11.44 -8.82 -7.95
C MET A 289 -11.57 -8.00 -6.66
N PRO A 290 -10.72 -8.23 -5.64
CA PRO A 290 -10.44 -7.22 -4.63
C PRO A 290 -9.86 -5.95 -5.28
N THR A 291 -10.36 -4.78 -4.87
CA THR A 291 -9.84 -3.47 -5.31
C THR A 291 -10.07 -2.40 -4.23
N LYS A 292 -9.38 -1.27 -4.34
CA LYS A 292 -9.74 0.00 -3.69
C LYS A 292 -9.93 1.15 -4.69
N SER A 293 -9.62 0.94 -5.97
CA SER A 293 -9.45 2.02 -6.96
C SER A 293 -10.41 2.02 -8.14
N LEU A 294 -11.21 0.95 -8.33
CA LEU A 294 -12.07 0.86 -9.51
C LEU A 294 -13.22 1.86 -9.47
N GLU A 295 -13.08 2.94 -10.23
CA GLU A 295 -14.15 3.84 -10.65
C GLU A 295 -15.18 3.09 -11.52
N PHE A 296 -16.45 3.52 -11.46
CA PHE A 296 -17.52 2.99 -12.30
C PHE A 296 -17.27 3.26 -13.78
N ASN A 297 -17.22 2.18 -14.56
CA ASN A 297 -17.17 2.22 -16.02
C ASN A 297 -18.16 1.19 -16.56
N LYS A 298 -19.03 1.62 -17.48
CA LYS A 298 -20.13 0.80 -18.00
C LYS A 298 -19.63 -0.44 -18.74
N ASP A 299 -18.57 -0.31 -19.54
CA ASP A 299 -18.06 -1.42 -20.35
C ASP A 299 -17.41 -2.48 -19.45
N ILE A 300 -16.65 -2.06 -18.43
CA ILE A 300 -16.13 -2.94 -17.37
C ILE A 300 -17.29 -3.62 -16.62
N ALA A 301 -18.34 -2.88 -16.27
CA ALA A 301 -19.51 -3.45 -15.59
C ALA A 301 -20.21 -4.52 -16.44
N ASP A 302 -20.40 -4.27 -17.74
CA ASP A 302 -20.98 -5.23 -18.69
C ASP A 302 -20.11 -6.49 -18.83
N LEU A 303 -18.77 -6.36 -18.83
CA LEU A 303 -17.84 -7.50 -18.86
C LEU A 303 -17.90 -8.33 -17.56
N PHE A 304 -17.91 -7.68 -16.38
CA PHE A 304 -18.08 -8.35 -15.09
C PHE A 304 -19.42 -9.09 -15.00
N LYS A 305 -20.50 -8.44 -15.43
CA LYS A 305 -21.86 -9.00 -15.46
C LYS A 305 -21.96 -10.22 -16.36
N LYS A 306 -21.51 -10.12 -17.62
CA LYS A 306 -21.53 -11.22 -18.60
C LYS A 306 -20.68 -12.41 -18.15
N SER A 307 -19.56 -12.16 -17.47
CA SER A 307 -18.68 -13.23 -16.95
C SER A 307 -19.14 -13.79 -15.60
N GLY A 308 -20.20 -13.26 -15.00
CA GLY A 308 -20.65 -13.65 -13.65
C GLY A 308 -19.62 -13.40 -12.54
N SER A 309 -18.60 -12.58 -12.84
CA SER A 309 -17.48 -12.23 -11.97
C SER A 309 -17.89 -11.25 -10.88
N SER A 310 -17.05 -11.09 -9.84
CA SER A 310 -17.34 -10.20 -8.70
C SER A 310 -16.26 -9.17 -8.40
N ILE A 311 -16.72 -8.01 -7.90
CA ILE A 311 -15.90 -6.89 -7.45
C ILE A 311 -16.06 -6.77 -5.93
N LEU A 312 -14.94 -6.69 -5.20
CA LEU A 312 -14.95 -6.57 -3.74
C LEU A 312 -14.10 -5.38 -3.30
N TYR A 313 -14.75 -4.27 -2.93
CA TYR A 313 -14.07 -3.06 -2.45
C TYR A 313 -13.50 -3.30 -1.05
N SER A 314 -12.21 -3.04 -0.85
CA SER A 314 -11.58 -3.27 0.45
C SER A 314 -11.78 -2.06 1.37
N GLU A 315 -12.49 -2.27 2.48
CA GLU A 315 -12.84 -1.25 3.47
C GLU A 315 -12.28 -1.54 4.86
N GLY A 316 -12.33 -0.53 5.73
CA GLY A 316 -12.01 -0.64 7.16
C GLY A 316 -11.63 0.72 7.76
N ASP A 317 -11.65 0.80 9.08
CA ASP A 317 -11.52 2.04 9.89
C ASP A 317 -10.10 2.63 9.91
N TYR A 318 -9.32 2.40 8.85
CA TYR A 318 -7.87 2.54 8.79
C TYR A 318 -7.46 3.37 7.56
N GLU A 319 -8.19 4.44 7.25
CA GLU A 319 -7.91 5.31 6.10
C GLU A 319 -6.61 6.13 6.31
N ASN A 320 -6.30 6.46 7.57
CA ASN A 320 -5.06 7.13 8.00
C ASN A 320 -3.75 6.38 7.68
N VAL A 321 -3.83 5.07 7.40
CA VAL A 321 -2.68 4.24 6.99
C VAL A 321 -2.79 3.79 5.52
N GLN A 322 -3.54 4.54 4.72
CA GLN A 322 -3.78 4.33 3.28
C GLN A 322 -3.55 5.62 2.47
N THR A 323 -2.65 6.49 2.94
CA THR A 323 -2.45 7.88 2.48
C THR A 323 -2.45 8.04 0.97
N GLY A 324 -1.70 7.21 0.23
CA GLY A 324 -1.60 7.35 -1.22
C GLY A 324 -2.91 7.05 -1.97
N LEU A 325 -3.74 6.14 -1.46
CA LEU A 325 -5.09 5.91 -2.02
C LEU A 325 -6.01 7.12 -1.78
N VAL A 326 -5.93 7.73 -0.60
CA VAL A 326 -6.67 8.96 -0.28
C VAL A 326 -6.21 10.10 -1.19
N MET A 327 -4.89 10.23 -1.44
CA MET A 327 -4.35 11.21 -2.39
C MET A 327 -4.78 10.96 -3.84
N HIS A 328 -5.06 9.72 -4.24
CA HIS A 328 -5.69 9.39 -5.52
C HIS A 328 -7.22 9.58 -5.52
N GLY A 329 -7.83 10.09 -4.44
CA GLY A 329 -9.29 10.27 -4.31
C GLY A 329 -10.07 8.99 -4.00
N HIS A 330 -9.38 7.88 -3.71
CA HIS A 330 -9.99 6.57 -3.45
C HIS A 330 -10.39 6.38 -1.98
N THR A 331 -11.17 7.31 -1.44
CA THR A 331 -11.66 7.31 -0.04
C THR A 331 -12.69 6.21 0.23
N GLN A 332 -13.04 6.00 1.51
CA GLN A 332 -14.18 5.15 1.89
C GLN A 332 -15.47 5.54 1.15
N GLU A 333 -15.81 6.84 1.09
CA GLU A 333 -17.03 7.31 0.42
C GLU A 333 -16.99 7.09 -1.10
N PHE A 334 -15.83 7.29 -1.73
CA PHE A 334 -15.64 6.92 -3.16
C PHE A 334 -15.96 5.44 -3.36
N ARG A 335 -15.37 4.55 -2.56
CA ARG A 335 -15.50 3.09 -2.69
C ARG A 335 -16.93 2.59 -2.38
N LYS A 336 -17.62 3.17 -1.38
CA LYS A 336 -19.06 2.96 -1.16
C LYS A 336 -19.85 3.29 -2.42
N GLU A 337 -19.69 4.50 -2.96
CA GLU A 337 -20.40 4.94 -4.16
C GLU A 337 -20.11 4.07 -5.39
N GLN A 338 -18.85 3.72 -5.64
CA GLN A 338 -18.51 2.83 -6.76
C GLN A 338 -19.15 1.44 -6.58
N SER A 339 -19.17 0.91 -5.35
CA SER A 339 -19.78 -0.40 -5.07
C SER A 339 -21.29 -0.42 -5.39
N ARG A 340 -21.99 0.67 -5.06
CA ARG A 340 -23.41 0.88 -5.38
C ARG A 340 -23.64 0.94 -6.88
N LEU A 341 -22.88 1.77 -7.61
CA LEU A 341 -23.01 1.93 -9.06
C LEU A 341 -22.78 0.60 -9.82
N TYR A 342 -21.77 -0.19 -9.43
CA TYR A 342 -21.56 -1.52 -10.03
C TYR A 342 -22.69 -2.51 -9.67
N ARG A 343 -23.24 -2.47 -8.45
CA ARG A 343 -24.39 -3.30 -8.07
C ARG A 343 -25.66 -2.94 -8.85
N GLU A 344 -25.93 -1.65 -9.04
CA GLU A 344 -27.05 -1.15 -9.86
C GLU A 344 -26.93 -1.52 -11.34
N ALA A 345 -25.70 -1.64 -11.88
CA ALA A 345 -25.47 -2.22 -13.21
C ALA A 345 -25.74 -3.74 -13.28
N GLY A 346 -25.92 -4.42 -12.14
CA GLY A 346 -26.14 -5.86 -12.03
C GLY A 346 -24.85 -6.68 -11.88
N VAL A 347 -23.74 -6.08 -11.46
CA VAL A 347 -22.52 -6.81 -11.09
C VAL A 347 -22.65 -7.39 -9.68
N LYS A 348 -22.03 -8.55 -9.45
CA LYS A 348 -21.88 -9.13 -8.11
C LYS A 348 -20.85 -8.31 -7.33
N THR A 349 -21.33 -7.36 -6.55
CA THR A 349 -20.49 -6.37 -5.86
C THR A 349 -20.62 -6.49 -4.35
N GLY A 350 -19.56 -6.13 -3.63
CA GLY A 350 -19.55 -6.16 -2.18
C GLY A 350 -18.27 -5.58 -1.60
N PHE A 351 -18.02 -5.86 -0.32
CA PHE A 351 -16.87 -5.36 0.42
C PHE A 351 -15.99 -6.49 0.98
N PHE A 352 -14.68 -6.25 1.02
CA PHE A 352 -13.78 -6.87 1.99
C PHE A 352 -13.65 -5.94 3.19
N LEU A 353 -14.38 -6.20 4.29
CA LEU A 353 -14.26 -5.39 5.50
C LEU A 353 -13.11 -5.92 6.38
N LEU A 354 -12.09 -5.08 6.54
CA LEU A 354 -10.87 -5.32 7.31
C LEU A 354 -11.13 -5.04 8.81
N ILE A 355 -11.11 -6.08 9.65
CA ILE A 355 -11.58 -6.02 11.05
C ILE A 355 -10.49 -6.29 12.10
N ASN A 356 -10.57 -5.58 13.23
CA ASN A 356 -9.88 -5.96 14.47
C ASN A 356 -10.62 -7.13 15.14
N ALA A 357 -10.49 -8.34 14.58
CA ALA A 357 -11.31 -9.50 14.96
C ALA A 357 -11.39 -9.82 16.48
N PRO A 358 -10.36 -9.58 17.32
CA PRO A 358 -10.46 -9.77 18.77
C PRO A 358 -11.40 -8.80 19.50
N GLN A 359 -11.72 -7.64 18.93
CA GLN A 359 -12.60 -6.61 19.51
C GLN A 359 -14.00 -6.65 18.91
N SER A 360 -14.95 -6.00 19.58
CA SER A 360 -16.31 -5.75 19.07
C SER A 360 -16.28 -4.92 17.77
N PRO A 361 -17.32 -5.03 16.91
CA PRO A 361 -17.53 -4.10 15.80
C PRO A 361 -17.60 -2.65 16.28
N THR A 362 -16.97 -1.74 15.53
CA THR A 362 -17.11 -0.29 15.75
C THR A 362 -18.44 0.22 15.16
N SER A 363 -18.83 1.46 15.47
CA SER A 363 -19.99 2.10 14.81
C SER A 363 -19.80 2.16 13.29
N ALA A 364 -18.61 2.58 12.82
CA ALA A 364 -18.28 2.63 11.40
C ALA A 364 -18.37 1.25 10.71
N ASN A 365 -18.01 0.16 11.41
CA ASN A 365 -18.21 -1.19 10.88
C ASN A 365 -19.70 -1.54 10.73
N LEU A 366 -20.53 -1.19 11.73
CA LEU A 366 -21.97 -1.45 11.71
C LEU A 366 -22.66 -0.61 10.63
N GLU A 367 -22.30 0.67 10.51
CA GLU A 367 -22.76 1.57 9.44
C GLU A 367 -22.46 1.02 8.03
N LEU A 368 -21.27 0.45 7.81
CA LEU A 368 -20.96 -0.19 6.53
C LEU A 368 -21.81 -1.45 6.30
N ILE A 369 -22.09 -2.24 7.33
CA ILE A 369 -22.96 -3.43 7.22
C ILE A 369 -24.40 -3.01 6.91
N GLU A 370 -24.92 -1.96 7.55
CA GLU A 370 -26.26 -1.41 7.28
C GLU A 370 -26.35 -0.81 5.87
N TYR A 371 -25.33 -0.07 5.44
CA TYR A 371 -25.20 0.40 4.06
C TYR A 371 -25.21 -0.77 3.07
N SER A 372 -24.47 -1.84 3.38
CA SER A 372 -24.37 -3.01 2.53
C SER A 372 -25.72 -3.72 2.37
N LYS A 373 -26.47 -3.90 3.46
CA LYS A 373 -27.83 -4.45 3.43
C LYS A 373 -28.80 -3.59 2.62
N LYS A 374 -28.76 -2.26 2.82
CA LYS A 374 -29.60 -1.31 2.08
C LYS A 374 -29.38 -1.38 0.57
N HIS A 375 -28.15 -1.68 0.14
CA HIS A 375 -27.75 -1.70 -1.27
C HIS A 375 -27.51 -3.11 -1.84
N ASP A 376 -27.92 -4.17 -1.11
CA ASP A 376 -27.78 -5.57 -1.53
C ASP A 376 -26.32 -5.91 -1.93
N LEU A 377 -25.38 -5.58 -1.03
CA LEU A 377 -23.94 -5.78 -1.16
C LEU A 377 -23.45 -6.81 -0.13
N VAL A 378 -22.61 -7.75 -0.55
CA VAL A 378 -22.08 -8.78 0.35
C VAL A 378 -20.84 -8.29 1.11
N VAL A 379 -20.81 -8.45 2.43
CA VAL A 379 -19.66 -8.13 3.29
C VAL A 379 -18.84 -9.39 3.60
N GLN A 380 -17.62 -9.44 3.08
CA GLN A 380 -16.63 -10.46 3.38
C GLN A 380 -15.67 -9.95 4.46
N LEU A 381 -15.81 -10.45 5.69
CA LEU A 381 -14.91 -10.08 6.80
C LEU A 381 -13.50 -10.62 6.55
N LEU A 382 -12.50 -9.80 6.86
CA LEU A 382 -11.07 -10.09 6.74
C LEU A 382 -10.33 -9.61 8.01
N PRO A 383 -9.81 -10.50 8.87
CA PRO A 383 -9.07 -10.10 10.06
C PRO A 383 -7.77 -9.37 9.70
N ILE A 384 -7.47 -8.27 10.41
CA ILE A 384 -6.24 -7.51 10.17
C ILE A 384 -5.00 -8.33 10.50
N ARG A 385 -3.90 -8.05 9.79
CA ARG A 385 -2.56 -8.56 10.09
C ARG A 385 -1.65 -7.36 10.26
N ILE A 386 -0.94 -7.31 11.38
CA ILE A 386 -0.18 -6.12 11.76
C ILE A 386 1.31 -6.41 11.54
N PRO A 387 1.98 -5.75 10.56
CA PRO A 387 3.36 -6.06 10.20
C PRO A 387 4.40 -5.45 11.16
N SER A 388 4.09 -4.34 11.82
CA SER A 388 5.07 -3.60 12.62
C SER A 388 4.47 -2.92 13.85
N ARG A 389 5.34 -2.52 14.78
CA ARG A 389 4.98 -1.77 16.00
C ARG A 389 4.30 -0.44 15.69
N GLU A 390 4.75 0.23 14.64
CA GLU A 390 4.19 1.50 14.16
C GLU A 390 2.76 1.32 13.64
N VAL A 391 2.53 0.29 12.82
CA VAL A 391 1.19 0.01 12.28
C VAL A 391 0.21 -0.43 13.38
N ALA A 392 0.68 -1.13 14.42
CA ALA A 392 -0.14 -1.42 15.61
C ALA A 392 -0.65 -0.14 16.29
N TYR A 393 0.24 0.84 16.46
CA TYR A 393 -0.09 2.12 17.08
C TYR A 393 -1.01 2.96 16.18
N LEU A 394 -0.69 3.09 14.89
CA LEU A 394 -1.46 3.92 13.95
C LEU A 394 -2.84 3.35 13.62
N MET A 395 -3.02 2.03 13.59
CA MET A 395 -4.32 1.40 13.33
C MET A 395 -5.17 1.22 14.60
N LEU A 396 -4.57 0.85 15.74
CA LEU A 396 -5.32 0.42 16.93
C LEU A 396 -5.11 1.29 18.18
N GLY A 397 -4.16 2.23 18.17
CA GLY A 397 -3.77 2.99 19.36
C GLY A 397 -3.18 2.12 20.48
N LYS A 398 -2.66 0.93 20.18
CA LYS A 398 -2.11 -0.04 21.14
C LYS A 398 -0.63 -0.32 20.89
N ASN A 399 0.12 -0.64 21.95
CA ASN A 399 1.50 -1.08 21.79
C ASN A 399 1.55 -2.53 21.30
N TRP A 400 2.62 -2.86 20.59
CA TRP A 400 2.86 -4.19 20.03
C TRP A 400 2.95 -5.32 21.07
N GLU A 401 3.38 -5.01 22.30
CA GLU A 401 3.49 -5.99 23.38
C GLU A 401 2.10 -6.29 24.00
N ASP A 402 1.29 -5.25 24.23
CA ASP A 402 -0.10 -5.34 24.76
C ASP A 402 -0.97 -6.27 23.89
N LEU A 403 -0.82 -6.18 22.56
CA LEU A 403 -1.53 -7.02 21.60
C LEU A 403 -1.13 -8.50 21.68
N LYS A 404 0.11 -8.81 22.09
CA LYS A 404 0.65 -10.19 22.12
C LYS A 404 0.23 -11.01 23.35
N GLY A 405 -0.16 -10.35 24.44
CA GLY A 405 -0.39 -10.91 25.78
C GLY A 405 -1.08 -12.28 25.87
N ASN A 406 -0.77 -13.05 26.92
CA ASN A 406 -1.31 -14.41 27.11
C ASN A 406 -2.61 -14.46 27.94
N VAL A 407 -3.17 -13.32 28.33
CA VAL A 407 -4.28 -13.21 29.28
C VAL A 407 -5.33 -12.27 28.72
N MET A 408 -6.57 -12.75 28.55
CA MET A 408 -7.73 -11.85 28.50
C MET A 408 -7.90 -11.24 29.89
N GLN A 409 -7.44 -10.02 30.11
CA GLN A 409 -7.96 -9.22 31.21
C GLN A 409 -9.34 -8.71 30.81
N SER A 410 -10.38 -9.40 31.28
CA SER A 410 -11.74 -8.86 31.23
C SER A 410 -11.83 -7.70 32.22
N ASN A 411 -11.58 -6.48 31.73
CA ASN A 411 -11.94 -5.29 32.48
C ASN A 411 -13.46 -5.31 32.73
N LEU A 412 -13.87 -4.79 33.89
CA LEU A 412 -15.26 -4.86 34.38
C LEU A 412 -16.31 -4.19 33.47
N ASN A 413 -15.86 -3.49 32.42
CA ASN A 413 -16.67 -2.76 31.45
C ASN A 413 -16.76 -3.45 30.07
N GLY A 414 -16.22 -4.66 29.90
CA GLY A 414 -16.36 -5.46 28.66
C GLY A 414 -15.32 -5.19 27.55
N GLU A 415 -14.47 -4.17 27.70
CA GLU A 415 -13.39 -3.90 26.72
C GLU A 415 -12.27 -4.96 26.79
N THR A 416 -12.17 -5.76 25.73
CA THR A 416 -11.13 -6.81 25.56
C THR A 416 -9.90 -6.24 24.85
N GLY A 417 -9.02 -5.58 25.61
CA GLY A 417 -7.90 -4.80 25.07
C GLY A 417 -6.57 -5.55 24.82
N GLU A 418 -6.27 -6.58 25.62
CA GLU A 418 -4.94 -7.20 25.67
C GLU A 418 -4.95 -8.66 25.19
N GLY A 419 -3.87 -9.07 24.54
CA GLY A 419 -3.62 -10.47 24.20
C GLY A 419 -4.35 -11.06 23.00
N GLY A 420 -5.03 -10.24 22.20
CA GLY A 420 -5.80 -10.64 21.03
C GLY A 420 -5.01 -11.25 19.87
N TYR A 421 -3.67 -11.13 19.83
CA TYR A 421 -2.84 -11.48 18.66
C TYR A 421 -1.66 -12.40 19.01
N ILE A 422 -1.37 -13.40 18.17
CA ILE A 422 -0.08 -14.11 18.21
C ILE A 422 0.90 -13.50 17.20
N LEU A 423 2.19 -13.53 17.55
CA LEU A 423 3.27 -13.34 16.59
C LEU A 423 3.45 -14.61 15.76
N THR A 424 3.41 -14.47 14.44
CA THR A 424 3.64 -15.56 13.49
C THR A 424 5.10 -15.67 13.08
N GLY A 425 5.50 -16.80 12.52
CA GLY A 425 6.87 -17.03 12.03
C GLY A 425 7.34 -16.02 10.98
N ASN A 426 6.41 -15.37 10.27
CA ASN A 426 6.70 -14.33 9.29
C ASN A 426 6.76 -12.91 9.90
N GLY A 427 6.78 -12.78 11.23
CA GLY A 427 6.90 -11.49 11.94
C GLY A 427 5.60 -10.69 12.11
N PHE A 428 4.51 -11.07 11.45
CA PHE A 428 3.21 -10.40 11.60
C PHE A 428 2.50 -10.83 12.88
N LEU A 429 1.79 -9.88 13.52
CA LEU A 429 0.73 -10.22 14.46
C LEU A 429 -0.54 -10.65 13.69
N THR A 430 -1.13 -11.77 14.10
CA THR A 430 -2.41 -12.29 13.58
C THR A 430 -3.38 -12.59 14.74
N PRO A 431 -4.69 -12.31 14.61
CA PRO A 431 -5.67 -12.58 15.65
C PRO A 431 -5.67 -14.03 16.13
N LYS A 432 -5.82 -14.23 17.46
CA LYS A 432 -5.95 -15.55 18.11
C LYS A 432 -7.40 -16.06 18.09
N PHE A 433 -8.35 -15.14 18.23
CA PHE A 433 -9.78 -15.40 18.35
C PHE A 433 -10.61 -14.34 17.60
N ILE A 434 -11.91 -14.62 17.43
CA ILE A 434 -12.91 -13.66 16.94
C ILE A 434 -13.83 -13.28 18.11
N HIS A 435 -14.13 -11.99 18.27
CA HIS A 435 -15.09 -11.49 19.24
C HIS A 435 -16.49 -12.07 18.97
N PRO A 436 -17.24 -12.50 20.01
CA PRO A 436 -18.56 -13.12 19.82
C PRO A 436 -19.57 -12.30 19.01
N GLU A 437 -19.43 -10.97 18.97
CA GLU A 437 -20.34 -10.11 18.20
C GLU A 437 -20.11 -10.17 16.69
N TRP A 438 -18.86 -10.32 16.24
CA TRP A 438 -18.60 -10.66 14.84
C TRP A 438 -19.18 -12.02 14.48
N LEU A 439 -19.10 -13.00 15.39
CA LEU A 439 -19.69 -14.33 15.18
C LEU A 439 -21.22 -14.26 15.07
N LYS A 440 -21.89 -13.42 15.89
CA LYS A 440 -23.34 -13.15 15.74
C LYS A 440 -23.67 -12.55 14.37
N LEU A 441 -22.85 -11.65 13.84
CA LEU A 441 -23.03 -11.04 12.52
C LEU A 441 -22.80 -12.03 11.36
N ILE A 442 -21.78 -12.90 11.46
CA ILE A 442 -21.54 -14.01 10.51
C ILE A 442 -22.64 -15.08 10.59
N GLY A 443 -23.26 -15.22 11.76
CA GLY A 443 -24.20 -16.28 12.10
C GLY A 443 -23.55 -17.66 12.05
N ASN A 444 -23.66 -18.31 10.89
CA ASN A 444 -23.08 -19.63 10.60
C ASN A 444 -22.64 -19.76 9.12
N ASN A 445 -22.51 -18.67 8.36
CA ASN A 445 -22.31 -18.68 6.90
C ASN A 445 -23.35 -19.55 6.13
N LYS A 446 -24.62 -19.58 6.59
CA LYS A 446 -25.61 -20.61 6.16
C LYS A 446 -25.90 -20.68 4.65
N GLY A 447 -25.72 -19.58 3.90
CA GLY A 447 -25.82 -19.58 2.43
C GLY A 447 -24.71 -20.34 1.67
N LEU A 448 -23.79 -21.05 2.36
CA LEU A 448 -22.69 -21.80 1.72
C LEU A 448 -22.78 -23.33 1.86
N SER A 449 -23.76 -23.88 2.57
CA SER A 449 -24.03 -25.32 2.50
C SER A 449 -24.75 -25.67 1.20
N ILE A 450 -24.26 -26.70 0.50
CA ILE A 450 -24.82 -27.21 -0.76
C ILE A 450 -26.33 -27.47 -0.58
N GLY A 451 -27.17 -26.67 -1.24
CA GLY A 451 -28.64 -26.77 -1.16
C GLY A 451 -29.37 -25.58 -0.51
N HIS A 452 -28.65 -24.56 -0.03
CA HIS A 452 -29.23 -23.26 0.33
C HIS A 452 -28.88 -22.17 -0.69
N ASP A 453 -29.73 -21.14 -0.75
CA ASP A 453 -29.58 -20.03 -1.67
C ASP A 453 -28.37 -19.17 -1.23
N PRO A 454 -27.36 -18.93 -2.11
CA PRO A 454 -26.19 -18.11 -1.77
C PRO A 454 -26.51 -16.68 -1.35
N ASP A 455 -27.72 -16.21 -1.67
CA ASP A 455 -28.17 -14.83 -1.48
C ASP A 455 -28.69 -14.54 -0.04
N GLU A 456 -28.73 -15.53 0.87
CA GLU A 456 -29.19 -15.34 2.28
C GLU A 456 -28.10 -14.85 3.27
N ALA A 457 -26.87 -14.55 2.83
CA ALA A 457 -25.74 -14.27 3.73
C ALA A 457 -25.05 -12.91 3.49
N ASP A 458 -25.68 -11.82 3.97
CA ASP A 458 -25.16 -10.44 3.92
C ASP A 458 -23.73 -10.28 4.44
N VAL A 459 -23.37 -11.00 5.51
CA VAL A 459 -22.07 -10.93 6.18
C VAL A 459 -21.49 -12.34 6.31
N ARG A 460 -20.27 -12.53 5.81
CA ARG A 460 -19.62 -13.85 5.76
C ARG A 460 -18.15 -13.80 6.11
N MET A 461 -17.61 -14.94 6.58
CA MET A 461 -16.19 -15.12 6.81
C MET A 461 -15.69 -16.47 6.29
N CYS A 462 -14.58 -16.45 5.56
CA CYS A 462 -13.88 -17.67 5.15
C CYS A 462 -13.51 -18.52 6.39
N HIS A 463 -13.94 -19.77 6.39
CA HIS A 463 -13.70 -20.72 7.47
C HIS A 463 -13.40 -22.10 6.89
N HIS A 464 -12.81 -22.96 7.70
CA HIS A 464 -12.62 -24.37 7.38
C HIS A 464 -13.51 -25.20 8.31
N HIS A 465 -14.31 -26.10 7.73
CA HIS A 465 -14.92 -27.16 8.50
C HIS A 465 -13.82 -28.12 9.00
N PRO A 466 -13.87 -28.55 10.27
CA PRO A 466 -12.87 -29.47 10.79
C PRO A 466 -12.95 -30.83 10.09
N THR A 467 -11.81 -31.33 9.63
CA THR A 467 -11.66 -32.71 9.16
C THR A 467 -11.12 -33.60 10.28
N GLY A 468 -11.84 -34.66 10.64
CA GLY A 468 -11.45 -35.59 11.72
C GLY A 468 -11.92 -35.16 13.11
N ASN A 469 -11.15 -35.47 14.16
CA ASN A 469 -11.55 -35.33 15.57
C ASN A 469 -11.67 -33.87 16.10
N HIS A 470 -11.48 -32.86 15.26
CA HIS A 470 -11.63 -31.46 15.66
C HIS A 470 -13.12 -31.08 15.70
N LYS A 471 -13.57 -30.44 16.78
CA LYS A 471 -15.01 -30.15 17.03
C LYS A 471 -15.41 -28.67 16.88
N ALA A 472 -14.55 -27.81 16.33
CA ALA A 472 -14.79 -26.38 16.22
C ALA A 472 -14.51 -25.89 14.79
N ILE A 473 -15.26 -24.87 14.36
CA ILE A 473 -15.01 -24.15 13.10
C ILE A 473 -13.73 -23.33 13.26
N GLU A 474 -12.80 -23.46 12.32
CA GLU A 474 -11.59 -22.64 12.28
C GLU A 474 -11.73 -21.52 11.25
N TYR A 475 -11.74 -20.28 11.73
CA TYR A 475 -11.86 -19.11 10.85
C TYR A 475 -10.49 -18.74 10.25
N CYS A 476 -10.49 -18.29 8.99
CA CYS A 476 -9.28 -17.94 8.24
C CYS A 476 -8.63 -16.64 8.76
N GLY A 477 -7.72 -16.73 9.73
CA GLY A 477 -6.97 -15.58 10.26
C GLY A 477 -5.71 -15.19 9.48
N GLY A 478 -5.17 -16.10 8.68
CA GLY A 478 -3.95 -15.87 7.93
C GLY A 478 -3.79 -16.92 6.84
N CYS A 479 -4.30 -16.65 5.65
CA CYS A 479 -4.26 -17.56 4.50
C CYS A 479 -2.85 -17.71 3.88
N ILE A 480 -1.79 -17.75 4.71
CA ILE A 480 -0.37 -18.01 4.33
C ILE A 480 0.34 -18.81 5.46
N MET A 481 -0.18 -18.81 6.70
CA MET A 481 0.46 -19.44 7.86
C MET A 481 -0.21 -20.78 8.20
N GLY A 482 0.46 -21.89 7.93
CA GLY A 482 -0.04 -23.21 8.33
C GLY A 482 -0.26 -23.32 9.87
N LYS A 483 -1.29 -24.06 10.26
CA LYS A 483 -1.62 -24.45 11.65
C LYS A 483 -2.06 -23.34 12.63
N VAL A 484 -2.50 -22.17 12.15
CA VAL A 484 -3.24 -21.19 12.98
C VAL A 484 -4.68 -21.04 12.49
N GLY A 485 -5.56 -21.91 12.99
CA GLY A 485 -6.99 -21.63 12.97
C GLY A 485 -7.32 -20.57 14.03
N ILE A 486 -8.07 -19.53 13.66
CA ILE A 486 -8.65 -18.64 14.68
C ILE A 486 -9.70 -19.45 15.44
N LYS A 487 -9.55 -19.54 16.76
CA LYS A 487 -10.49 -20.27 17.62
C LYS A 487 -11.65 -19.38 18.02
N GLU A 488 -12.84 -19.96 18.02
CA GLU A 488 -14.01 -19.38 18.68
C GLU A 488 -13.73 -19.17 20.17
N VAL A 489 -14.09 -18.00 20.70
CA VAL A 489 -14.14 -17.78 22.15
C VAL A 489 -15.35 -18.56 22.68
N LYS A 490 -15.11 -19.77 23.20
CA LYS A 490 -16.10 -20.41 24.06
C LYS A 490 -16.38 -19.48 25.24
N GLU A 491 -17.65 -19.22 25.52
CA GLU A 491 -18.05 -18.46 26.72
C GLU A 491 -17.34 -19.03 27.94
N THR A 492 -16.37 -18.27 28.44
CA THR A 492 -15.68 -18.65 29.67
C THR A 492 -16.65 -18.33 30.78
N LYS A 493 -17.42 -19.35 31.24
CA LYS A 493 -18.21 -19.21 32.45
C LYS A 493 -17.29 -18.66 33.53
N VAL A 494 -17.55 -17.43 33.95
CA VAL A 494 -16.82 -16.78 35.04
C VAL A 494 -17.15 -17.59 36.29
N ILE A 495 -16.28 -18.54 36.61
CA ILE A 495 -16.30 -19.20 37.92
C ILE A 495 -15.86 -18.11 38.89
N TYR A 496 -16.83 -17.46 39.51
CA TYR A 496 -16.59 -16.66 40.70
C TYR A 496 -16.02 -17.59 41.77
N THR A 497 -14.71 -17.73 41.82
CA THR A 497 -14.02 -18.17 43.02
C THR A 497 -14.40 -17.16 44.10
N LYS A 498 -15.34 -17.54 44.97
CA LYS A 498 -15.75 -16.74 46.14
C LYS A 498 -14.47 -16.19 46.76
N LYS A 499 -14.37 -14.85 46.87
CA LYS A 499 -13.24 -14.20 47.53
C LYS A 499 -12.93 -14.99 48.80
N PRO A 500 -11.69 -15.48 49.00
CA PRO A 500 -11.32 -16.08 50.27
C PRO A 500 -11.76 -15.12 51.37
N LYS A 501 -12.55 -15.59 52.33
CA LYS A 501 -12.96 -14.77 53.48
C LYS A 501 -11.68 -14.11 54.01
N ARG A 502 -11.67 -12.77 54.10
CA ARG A 502 -10.53 -12.01 54.66
C ARG A 502 -10.05 -12.75 55.92
N ARG A 503 -8.88 -13.37 55.86
CA ARG A 503 -8.19 -13.77 57.10
C ARG A 503 -7.99 -12.48 57.88
N LYS A 504 -8.51 -12.43 59.12
CA LYS A 504 -8.19 -11.34 60.05
C LYS A 504 -6.67 -11.20 60.07
N SER A 505 -6.17 -9.98 59.93
CA SER A 505 -4.75 -9.71 60.05
C SER A 505 -4.27 -10.14 61.43
N MET A 506 -3.15 -10.87 61.50
CA MET A 506 -2.44 -11.13 62.76
C MET A 506 -1.75 -9.84 63.24
N ARG A 507 -2.55 -8.88 63.69
CA ARG A 507 -2.12 -7.73 64.51
C ARG A 507 -2.79 -7.71 65.90
N ASP A 508 -3.70 -8.64 66.17
CA ASP A 508 -4.48 -8.72 67.42
C ASP A 508 -4.00 -9.84 68.39
N GLN A 509 -2.81 -10.42 68.20
CA GLN A 509 -2.32 -11.55 69.03
C GLN A 509 -0.86 -11.44 69.49
N HIS A 510 -0.29 -10.24 69.57
CA HIS A 510 0.94 -9.97 70.36
C HIS A 510 0.75 -8.72 71.23
N LYS A 511 -0.14 -8.85 72.22
CA LYS A 511 -0.09 -8.14 73.50
C LYS A 511 -0.46 -9.17 74.59
N MET A 512 0.51 -9.99 74.98
CA MET A 512 0.49 -10.54 76.34
C MET A 512 1.09 -9.49 77.27
N GLU A 513 0.34 -9.21 78.33
CA GLU A 513 0.83 -9.04 79.70
C GLU A 513 2.15 -8.27 79.89
N PHE A 514 2.01 -7.02 80.34
CA PHE A 514 2.81 -6.56 81.47
C PHE A 514 1.86 -6.29 82.62
N LEU A 515 2.08 -7.02 83.72
CA LEU A 515 1.38 -6.88 84.99
C LEU A 515 1.99 -5.73 85.82
N ASP A 516 1.15 -5.24 86.73
CA ASP A 516 1.39 -4.51 87.98
C ASP A 516 2.67 -3.70 88.24
N HIS A 517 2.39 -2.44 88.56
CA HIS A 517 2.86 -1.69 89.73
C HIS A 517 3.94 -2.29 90.64
N ASN A 518 5.01 -1.51 90.81
CA ASN A 518 5.52 -0.87 92.05
C ASN A 518 6.97 -0.44 91.74
N GLN A 519 7.63 0.58 92.27
CA GLN A 519 7.40 1.73 93.16
C GLN A 519 8.81 2.35 93.32
N ASP A 520 8.89 3.66 93.62
CA ASP A 520 10.05 4.35 94.23
C ASP A 520 11.37 4.57 93.46
N VAL A 521 11.83 5.84 93.57
CA VAL A 521 13.04 6.52 93.04
C VAL A 521 13.01 6.94 91.57
#